data_AF-A0A9D2LXK0-F1
#
_entry.id   AF-A0A9D2LXK0-F1
#
_cell.length_a   1.000
_cell.length_b   1.000
_cell.length_c   1.000
_cell.angle_alpha   90.00
_cell.angle_beta   90.00
_cell.angle_gamma   90.00
#
_symmetry.space_group_name_H-M   'P 1'
#
loop_
_entity.id
_entity.type
_entity.pdbx_description
1 polymer ?
#
loop_
_entity_poly.entity_id
_entity_poly.type
_entity_poly.pdbx_seq_one_letter_code
_entity_poly.pdbx_strand_id
1 'polypeptide(L)'
;MKRFRKPLCIGLLLGALELGAAGLLAGVGRLASFTDVAFGLGVATLLFGLLLLLGGRHRVQAGMDTVNLFSPTASTAFQAQVSYDEAKTAKMPAQPLDGFLVKLLAVFVAAAVVLAGFGVSLLF
;
A
#
# COMPACT_ATOMS: atom_id res chain seq x y z
N MET A 1 -4.32 -14.42 -12.47
CA MET A 1 -5.21 -13.24 -12.68
C MET A 1 -6.35 -13.11 -11.64
N LYS A 2 -6.97 -14.18 -11.14
CA LYS A 2 -8.12 -14.09 -10.19
C LYS A 2 -7.84 -13.30 -8.90
N ARG A 3 -6.59 -13.32 -8.40
CA ARG A 3 -6.18 -12.68 -7.13
C ARG A 3 -6.22 -11.15 -7.15
N PHE A 4 -5.99 -10.54 -8.32
CA PHE A 4 -5.99 -9.08 -8.49
C PHE A 4 -7.36 -8.51 -8.87
N ARG A 5 -8.30 -9.35 -9.32
CA ARG A 5 -9.61 -8.87 -9.77
C ARG A 5 -10.43 -8.23 -8.64
N LYS A 6 -10.42 -8.86 -7.46
CA LYS A 6 -11.14 -8.35 -6.28
C LYS A 6 -10.61 -6.98 -5.82
N PRO A 7 -9.30 -6.79 -5.53
CA PRO A 7 -8.79 -5.49 -5.12
C PRO A 7 -8.91 -4.42 -6.20
N LEU A 8 -8.81 -4.79 -7.49
CA LEU A 8 -9.04 -3.86 -8.59
C LEU A 8 -10.48 -3.32 -8.58
N CYS A 9 -11.49 -4.19 -8.46
CA CYS A 9 -12.89 -3.77 -8.36
C CYS A 9 -13.15 -2.91 -7.12
N ILE A 10 -12.55 -3.26 -5.98
CA ILE A 10 -12.66 -2.47 -4.75
C ILE A 10 -12.06 -1.08 -4.96
N GLY A 11 -10.87 -0.99 -5.55
CA GLY A 11 -10.22 0.29 -5.83
C GLY A 11 -11.03 1.15 -6.80
N LEU A 12 -11.61 0.55 -7.85
CA LEU A 12 -12.50 1.25 -8.77
C LEU A 12 -13.74 1.83 -8.06
N LEU A 13 -14.38 1.04 -7.20
CA LEU A 13 -15.56 1.48 -6.44
C LEU A 13 -15.21 2.59 -5.45
N LEU A 14 -14.08 2.47 -4.75
CA LEU A 14 -13.59 3.50 -3.83
C LEU A 14 -13.27 4.80 -4.55
N GLY A 15 -12.56 4.73 -5.68
CA GLY A 15 -12.24 5.92 -6.48
C GLY A 15 -13.49 6.59 -7.07
N ALA A 16 -14.47 5.80 -7.52
CA ALA A 16 -15.76 6.34 -7.98
C ALA A 16 -16.55 7.00 -6.84
N LEU A 17 -16.50 6.44 -5.64
CA LEU A 17 -17.12 7.01 -4.46
C LEU A 17 -16.46 8.34 -4.06
N GLU A 18 -15.13 8.42 -4.10
CA GLU A 18 -14.38 9.66 -3.83
C GLU A 18 -14.71 10.76 -4.86
N LEU A 19 -14.81 10.42 -6.14
CA LEU A 19 -15.27 11.36 -7.16
C LEU A 19 -16.72 11.81 -6.96
N GLY A 20 -17.61 10.89 -6.58
CA GLY A 20 -18.99 11.22 -6.22
C GLY A 20 -19.06 12.19 -5.04
N ALA A 21 -18.24 11.98 -4.01
CA ALA A 21 -18.12 12.88 -2.87
C ALA A 21 -17.57 14.25 -3.28
N ALA A 22 -16.56 14.29 -4.15
CA ALA A 22 -16.03 15.54 -4.70
C ALA A 22 -17.10 16.33 -5.48
N GLY A 23 -17.89 15.64 -6.31
CA GLY A 23 -19.02 16.22 -7.04
C GLY A 23 -20.09 16.79 -6.12
N LEU A 24 -20.43 16.06 -5.05
CA LEU A 24 -21.44 16.48 -4.09
C LEU A 24 -20.97 17.67 -3.25
N LEU A 25 -19.70 17.69 -2.83
CA LEU A 25 -19.09 18.82 -2.12
C LEU A 25 -19.01 20.09 -2.97
N ALA A 26 -18.65 19.95 -4.25
CA ALA A 26 -18.58 21.05 -5.18
C ALA A 26 -19.98 21.59 -5.56
N GLY A 27 -20.97 20.70 -5.72
CA GLY A 27 -22.33 21.06 -6.14
C GLY A 27 -23.23 21.55 -5.00
N VAL A 28 -23.31 20.79 -3.90
CA VAL A 28 -24.24 21.06 -2.78
C VAL A 28 -23.62 22.01 -1.76
N GLY A 29 -22.32 21.86 -1.49
CA GLY A 29 -21.64 22.65 -0.47
C GLY A 29 -21.23 24.05 -0.93
N ARG A 30 -20.97 24.25 -2.25
CA ARG A 30 -20.32 25.46 -2.79
C ARG A 30 -19.04 25.87 -2.03
N LEU A 31 -18.42 24.92 -1.33
CA LEU A 31 -17.28 25.17 -0.45
C LEU A 31 -15.98 25.34 -1.24
N ALA A 32 -15.87 24.68 -2.41
CA ALA A 32 -14.70 24.72 -3.28
C ALA A 32 -15.07 24.25 -4.71
N SER A 33 -14.21 24.54 -5.68
CA SER A 33 -14.37 24.03 -7.06
C SER A 33 -14.21 22.51 -7.09
N PHE A 34 -14.92 21.82 -7.99
CA PHE A 34 -14.79 20.36 -8.16
C PHE A 34 -13.34 19.95 -8.39
N THR A 35 -12.64 20.74 -9.20
CA THR A 35 -11.24 20.56 -9.56
C THR A 35 -10.33 20.56 -8.33
N ASP A 36 -10.51 21.50 -7.41
CA ASP A 36 -9.71 21.57 -6.16
C ASP A 36 -10.01 20.39 -5.24
N VAL A 37 -11.29 20.00 -5.11
CA VAL A 37 -11.70 18.90 -4.22
C VAL A 37 -11.24 17.55 -4.75
N ALA A 38 -11.42 17.29 -6.05
CA ALA A 38 -10.99 16.05 -6.70
C ALA A 38 -9.47 15.92 -6.67
N PHE A 39 -8.73 17.02 -6.89
CA PHE A 39 -7.27 17.03 -6.76
C PHE A 39 -6.84 16.72 -5.33
N GLY A 40 -7.41 17.41 -4.34
CA GLY A 40 -7.10 17.23 -2.92
C GLY A 40 -7.36 15.79 -2.45
N LEU A 41 -8.50 15.22 -2.83
CA LEU A 41 -8.84 13.82 -2.54
C LEU A 41 -7.87 12.85 -3.22
N GLY A 42 -7.59 13.05 -4.51
CA GLY A 42 -6.67 12.19 -5.25
C GLY A 42 -5.27 12.15 -4.64
N VAL A 43 -4.74 13.30 -4.22
CA VAL A 43 -3.44 13.40 -3.55
C VAL A 43 -3.49 12.78 -2.16
N ALA A 44 -4.54 13.03 -1.37
CA ALA A 44 -4.69 12.45 -0.04
C ALA A 44 -4.73 10.91 -0.08
N THR A 45 -5.52 10.35 -1.00
CA THR A 45 -5.64 8.89 -1.18
C THR A 45 -4.32 8.27 -1.66
N LEU A 46 -3.57 8.96 -2.52
CA LEU A 46 -2.23 8.55 -2.93
C LEU A 46 -1.25 8.54 -1.75
N LEU A 47 -1.20 9.62 -0.96
CA LEU A 47 -0.33 9.72 0.21
C LEU A 47 -0.66 8.67 1.26
N PHE A 48 -1.95 8.38 1.47
CA PHE A 48 -2.39 7.31 2.34
C PHE A 48 -1.89 5.94 1.85
N GLY A 49 -1.99 5.66 0.55
CA GLY A 49 -1.42 4.46 -0.07
C GLY A 49 0.09 4.34 0.12
N LEU A 50 0.84 5.43 -0.06
CA LEU A 50 2.29 5.46 0.18
C LEU A 50 2.63 5.23 1.66
N LEU A 51 1.87 5.84 2.57
CA LEU A 51 2.09 5.68 4.01
C LEU A 51 1.87 4.24 4.44
N LEU A 52 0.83 3.58 3.93
CA LEU A 52 0.62 2.15 4.15
C LEU A 52 1.78 1.33 3.59
N LEU A 53 2.21 1.61 2.35
CA LEU A 53 3.33 0.91 1.73
C LEU A 53 4.63 1.03 2.56
N LEU A 54 4.92 2.21 3.10
CA LEU A 54 6.14 2.47 3.87
C LEU A 54 6.03 1.92 5.29
N GLY A 55 4.89 2.13 5.97
CA GLY A 55 4.64 1.66 7.33
C GLY A 55 4.53 0.14 7.45
N GLY A 56 4.05 -0.55 6.42
CA GLY A 56 3.98 -2.02 6.38
C GLY A 56 5.35 -2.71 6.36
N ARG A 57 6.41 -2.02 5.90
CA ARG A 57 7.76 -2.59 5.80
C ARG A 57 8.60 -2.42 7.07
N HIS A 58 8.17 -1.59 8.02
CA HIS A 58 8.98 -1.19 9.17
C HIS A 58 8.88 -2.11 10.40
N ARG A 59 8.21 -3.26 10.31
CA ARG A 59 7.92 -4.15 11.46
C ARG A 59 9.07 -5.07 11.91
N VAL A 60 10.31 -4.92 11.41
CA VAL A 60 11.36 -5.96 11.57
C VAL A 60 12.59 -5.53 12.40
N GLN A 61 12.60 -4.40 13.09
CA GLN A 61 13.82 -3.92 13.79
C GLN A 61 13.72 -3.78 15.32
N ALA A 62 12.71 -4.36 15.97
CA ALA A 62 12.53 -4.20 17.42
C ALA A 62 13.25 -5.25 18.29
N GLY A 63 14.10 -6.11 17.73
CA GLY A 63 14.71 -7.25 18.45
C GLY A 63 16.22 -7.38 18.38
N MET A 64 16.93 -6.43 17.76
CA MET A 64 18.37 -6.61 17.45
C MET A 64 19.31 -6.13 18.57
N ASP A 65 18.80 -5.39 19.56
CA ASP A 65 19.63 -4.73 20.58
C ASP A 65 19.99 -5.60 21.80
N THR A 66 19.57 -6.86 21.85
CA THR A 66 19.81 -7.74 23.02
C THR A 66 20.67 -8.98 22.73
N VAL A 67 21.21 -9.12 21.51
CA VAL A 67 22.04 -10.28 21.15
C VAL A 67 23.48 -10.06 21.61
N ASN A 68 23.90 -10.79 22.64
CA ASN A 68 25.30 -10.81 23.08
C ASN A 68 26.17 -11.59 22.08
N LEU A 69 26.86 -10.88 21.19
CA LEU A 69 27.68 -11.43 20.10
C LEU A 69 28.90 -12.26 20.56
N PHE A 70 29.28 -12.19 21.84
CA PHE A 70 30.50 -12.83 22.34
C PHE A 70 30.25 -14.15 23.08
N SER A 71 29.01 -14.65 23.13
CA SER A 71 28.75 -15.99 23.66
C SER A 71 29.03 -17.07 22.59
N PRO A 72 29.86 -18.09 22.87
CA PRO A 72 30.13 -19.19 21.92
C PRO A 72 28.88 -20.04 21.60
N THR A 73 27.86 -20.00 22.46
CA THR A 73 26.55 -20.60 22.17
C THR A 73 25.69 -19.73 21.25
N ALA A 74 25.88 -18.41 21.26
CA ALA A 74 25.15 -17.50 20.38
C ALA A 74 25.70 -17.55 18.95
N SER A 75 27.03 -17.63 18.77
CA SER A 75 27.64 -17.73 17.44
C SER A 75 27.31 -19.06 16.73
N THR A 76 27.31 -20.17 17.47
CA THR A 76 26.93 -21.49 16.94
C THR A 76 25.43 -21.59 16.64
N ALA A 77 24.57 -21.01 17.50
CA ALA A 77 23.14 -20.91 17.23
C ALA A 77 22.84 -20.01 16.02
N PHE A 78 23.59 -18.90 15.84
CA PHE A 78 23.44 -18.02 14.69
C PHE A 78 23.89 -18.70 13.40
N GLN A 79 25.01 -19.43 13.39
CA GLN A 79 25.43 -20.19 12.21
C GLN A 79 24.47 -21.34 11.87
N ALA A 80 23.91 -22.02 12.89
CA ALA A 80 22.88 -23.03 12.68
C ALA A 80 21.58 -22.41 12.13
N GLN A 81 21.21 -21.21 12.61
CA GLN A 81 20.07 -20.46 12.07
C GLN A 81 20.31 -20.00 10.64
N VAL A 82 21.49 -19.44 10.32
CA VAL A 82 21.85 -18.98 8.97
C VAL A 82 21.87 -20.15 7.99
N SER A 83 22.50 -21.28 8.33
CA SER A 83 22.52 -22.47 7.46
C SER A 83 21.13 -23.10 7.29
N TYR A 84 20.30 -23.07 8.34
CA TYR A 84 18.90 -23.48 8.25
C TYR A 84 18.07 -22.53 7.37
N ASP A 85 18.27 -21.21 7.49
CA ASP A 85 17.58 -20.21 6.66
C ASP A 85 18.06 -20.26 5.21
N GLU A 86 19.35 -20.49 4.94
CA GLU A 86 19.88 -20.70 3.59
C GLU A 86 19.28 -21.95 2.94
N ALA A 87 19.23 -23.07 3.68
CA ALA A 87 18.62 -24.31 3.21
C ALA A 87 17.10 -24.19 3.01
N LYS A 88 16.42 -23.36 3.80
CA LYS A 88 14.99 -23.07 3.69
C LYS A 88 14.69 -22.08 2.56
N THR A 89 15.54 -21.08 2.36
CA THR A 89 15.45 -20.08 1.29
C THR A 89 15.69 -20.73 -0.06
N ALA A 90 16.64 -21.67 -0.16
CA ALA A 90 16.89 -22.46 -1.36
C ALA A 90 15.70 -23.37 -1.77
N LYS A 91 14.83 -23.70 -0.81
CA LYS A 91 13.63 -24.53 -1.03
C LYS A 91 12.34 -23.71 -1.09
N MET A 92 12.41 -22.39 -0.92
CA MET A 92 11.21 -21.56 -0.86
C MET A 92 10.73 -21.26 -2.28
N PRO A 93 9.55 -21.77 -2.69
CA PRO A 93 8.96 -21.36 -3.96
C PRO A 93 8.73 -19.84 -3.93
N ALA A 94 8.89 -19.18 -5.08
CA ALA A 94 8.70 -17.73 -5.24
C ALA A 94 7.50 -17.27 -4.40
N GLN A 95 7.78 -16.50 -3.34
CA GLN A 95 6.76 -16.17 -2.36
C GLN A 95 5.60 -15.48 -3.08
N PRO A 96 4.36 -15.96 -2.91
CA PRO A 96 3.22 -15.37 -3.58
C PRO A 96 3.15 -13.90 -3.15
N LEU A 97 3.06 -12.99 -4.13
CA LEU A 97 2.99 -11.53 -3.93
C LEU A 97 2.20 -11.23 -2.65
N ASP A 98 2.86 -10.55 -1.72
CA ASP A 98 2.40 -10.46 -0.34
C ASP A 98 0.94 -9.98 -0.30
N GLY A 99 0.09 -10.60 0.52
CA GLY A 99 -1.35 -10.30 0.55
C GLY A 99 -1.62 -8.83 0.85
N PHE A 100 -0.66 -8.17 1.50
CA PHE A 100 -0.59 -6.74 1.73
C PHE A 100 -0.45 -5.91 0.44
N LEU A 101 0.48 -6.26 -0.46
CA LEU A 101 0.67 -5.59 -1.76
C LEU A 101 -0.57 -5.68 -2.64
N VAL A 102 -1.24 -6.84 -2.59
CA VAL A 102 -2.51 -7.06 -3.32
C VAL A 102 -3.63 -6.17 -2.78
N LYS A 103 -3.65 -5.85 -1.48
CA LYS A 103 -4.61 -4.90 -0.88
C LYS A 103 -4.25 -3.45 -1.19
N LEU A 104 -2.97 -3.10 -1.14
CA LEU A 104 -2.46 -1.77 -1.51
C LEU A 104 -2.84 -1.38 -2.93
N LEU A 105 -2.88 -2.36 -3.84
CA LEU A 105 -3.36 -2.14 -5.20
C LEU A 105 -4.74 -1.46 -5.25
N ALA A 106 -5.66 -1.80 -4.33
CA ALA A 106 -6.97 -1.16 -4.29
C ALA A 106 -6.87 0.35 -4.00
N VAL A 107 -5.99 0.74 -3.08
CA VAL A 107 -5.78 2.15 -2.71
C VAL A 107 -5.14 2.93 -3.85
N PHE A 108 -4.14 2.36 -4.51
CA PHE A 108 -3.50 2.98 -5.67
C PHE A 108 -4.46 3.12 -6.86
N VAL A 109 -5.31 2.11 -7.09
CA VAL A 109 -6.35 2.17 -8.13
C VAL A 109 -7.39 3.24 -7.81
N ALA A 110 -7.80 3.37 -6.54
CA ALA A 110 -8.70 4.45 -6.12
C ALA A 110 -8.11 5.83 -6.41
N ALA A 111 -6.85 6.06 -6.00
CA ALA A 111 -6.14 7.31 -6.26
C ALA A 111 -6.03 7.61 -7.77
N ALA A 112 -5.72 6.59 -8.58
CA ALA A 112 -5.64 6.74 -10.04
C ALA A 112 -6.98 7.15 -10.66
N VAL A 113 -8.09 6.58 -10.21
CA VAL A 113 -9.44 6.94 -10.68
C VAL A 113 -9.77 8.39 -10.34
N VAL A 114 -9.49 8.82 -9.11
CA VAL A 114 -9.78 10.20 -8.68
C VAL A 114 -8.91 11.21 -9.42
N LEU A 115 -7.62 10.92 -9.60
CA LEU A 115 -6.73 11.76 -10.40
C LEU A 115 -7.12 11.80 -11.88
N ALA A 116 -7.62 10.69 -12.43
CA ALA A 116 -8.14 10.67 -13.79
C ALA A 116 -9.41 11.53 -13.91
N GLY A 117 -10.32 11.45 -12.94
CA GLY A 117 -11.52 12.31 -12.89
C GLY A 117 -11.18 13.79 -12.79
N PHE A 118 -10.18 14.15 -11.99
CA PHE A 118 -9.59 15.49 -11.95
C PHE A 118 -8.98 15.89 -13.32
N GLY A 119 -8.20 15.01 -13.94
CA GLY A 119 -7.59 15.30 -15.24
C GLY A 119 -8.63 15.56 -16.32
N VAL A 120 -9.74 14.82 -16.30
CA VAL A 120 -10.89 15.05 -17.19
C VAL A 120 -11.56 16.40 -16.89
N SER A 121 -11.68 16.80 -15.61
CA SER A 121 -12.28 18.09 -15.28
C SER A 121 -11.43 19.30 -15.67
N LEU A 122 -10.17 19.13 -16.05
CA LEU A 122 -9.35 20.21 -16.63
C LEU A 122 -9.63 20.43 -18.13
N LEU A 123 -10.34 19.51 -18.79
CA LEU A 123 -10.66 19.58 -20.22
C LEU A 123 -11.95 20.36 -20.50
N PHE A 124 -12.70 20.74 -19.46
CA PHE A 124 -13.98 21.44 -19.53
C PHE A 124 -13.93 22.70 -18.67
#